data_AF-A0A956AMV5-F1
#
_entry.id   AF-A0A956AMV5-F1
#
_cell.length_a   1.000
_cell.length_b   1.000
_cell.length_c   1.000
_cell.angle_alpha   90.00
_cell.angle_beta   90.00
_cell.angle_gamma   90.00
#
_symmetry.space_group_name_H-M   'P 1'
#
loop_
_entity.id
_entity.type
_entity.pdbx_description
1 polymer ?
#
loop_
_entity_poly.entity_id
_entity_poly.type
_entity_poly.pdbx_seq_one_letter_code
_entity_poly.pdbx_strand_id
1 'polypeptide(L)'
;MRAHSLALVLVLVGLSTLGCGGGDPMSGGCAGSQVECGGVCVNTRTDEAHCGRCDNACGSAQLCTASECTGGGPVDPPPSTCTPPITLADTSAPDHVVGDGSPASCTHAALASAVTQGGVITFDCGDADHTIAVTSALTLRTDTDTTVDGGGSITLDGGGQNRIFEYDSPNYRATTTRVLLQRLTLQNAVAPATDFTPQSGSSQCAWGYKDGEGGAVRMRDGRLHVIDCVFRDNHAAPTGPDTGGGAIYALGALEVIVVGSSFLGNDGSNGGAVGLLQSDGLFFNTLFEGNAATGTGQNFGGASGCPVFNHAEQGGAGGNSGAVGIDGGDVERVEFCGVTFRDNSANELGTVSRTPNSQRGRSTFNRCLFEGNYAGDGGGAIWMQDMEFELFNSTLTRNSSDGLGGGVRIDQGPHGSTVRIVNTTFHANVANNSLGGALVFSGQGLVQNCTFAENEAAGGVGFFGAAIVAHGAASQGLEVHNTLFWNNTDEHEWTPMTCSVGSPGDPVPLPGAGNAQWPLLRNGPAMNEDNPCTVGITFMDALLGPLQDNGGPTPTMLPAANSVAVGLGADCPDTDQRGMPRPTATCAAGAVEP
;
A
#
# COMPACT_ATOMS: atom_id res chain seq x y z
N MET A 1 -29.63 -59.90 -3.33
CA MET A 1 -29.84 -60.63 -4.60
C MET A 1 -29.46 -59.69 -5.74
N ARG A 2 -28.42 -60.06 -6.51
CA ARG A 2 -28.01 -59.67 -7.89
C ARG A 2 -28.08 -58.18 -8.29
N ALA A 3 -27.00 -57.41 -8.54
CA ALA A 3 -25.81 -57.53 -9.41
C ALA A 3 -26.00 -57.12 -10.90
N HIS A 4 -25.12 -56.19 -11.35
CA HIS A 4 -24.60 -55.91 -12.72
C HIS A 4 -25.38 -54.89 -13.61
N SER A 5 -24.79 -53.99 -14.42
CA SER A 5 -23.40 -53.77 -14.89
C SER A 5 -23.20 -52.41 -15.64
N LEU A 6 -21.92 -52.04 -15.79
CA LEU A 6 -21.27 -50.98 -16.60
C LEU A 6 -21.70 -50.84 -18.07
N ALA A 7 -21.51 -49.64 -18.64
CA ALA A 7 -21.02 -49.48 -20.01
C ALA A 7 -20.05 -48.28 -20.13
N LEU A 8 -18.82 -48.63 -20.52
CA LEU A 8 -17.65 -47.83 -20.84
C LEU A 8 -17.68 -47.52 -22.34
N VAL A 9 -17.40 -46.28 -22.77
CA VAL A 9 -17.11 -45.97 -24.18
C VAL A 9 -15.65 -45.51 -24.29
N LEU A 10 -14.85 -46.40 -24.86
CA LEU A 10 -13.45 -46.23 -25.23
C LEU A 10 -13.41 -45.99 -26.74
N VAL A 11 -12.81 -44.88 -27.21
CA VAL A 11 -12.48 -44.69 -28.62
C VAL A 11 -10.96 -44.77 -28.76
N LEU A 12 -10.49 -45.88 -29.35
CA LEU A 12 -9.15 -46.03 -29.90
C LEU A 12 -9.10 -45.46 -31.33
N VAL A 13 -8.11 -44.61 -31.59
CA VAL A 13 -7.42 -44.45 -32.89
C VAL A 13 -6.00 -44.02 -32.51
N GLY A 14 -4.88 -44.55 -32.96
CA GLY A 14 -4.51 -45.47 -34.03
C GLY A 14 -3.07 -45.09 -34.37
N LEU A 15 -2.09 -45.92 -34.01
CA LEU A 15 -0.66 -45.66 -34.23
C LEU A 15 -0.33 -45.91 -35.72
N SER A 16 0.24 -44.91 -36.41
CA SER A 16 0.98 -45.12 -37.66
C SER A 16 2.29 -44.30 -37.64
N THR A 17 3.36 -44.95 -38.07
CA THR A 17 4.74 -44.49 -38.01
C THR A 17 5.24 -44.00 -39.38
N LEU A 18 6.17 -43.04 -39.30
CA LEU A 18 7.20 -42.62 -40.25
C LEU A 18 6.80 -41.94 -41.57
N GLY A 19 7.04 -40.62 -41.58
CA GLY A 19 7.44 -39.85 -42.76
C GLY A 19 8.42 -38.77 -42.32
N CYS A 20 9.70 -38.95 -42.63
CA CYS A 20 10.78 -38.01 -42.31
C CYS A 20 10.76 -36.84 -43.30
N GLY A 21 10.70 -35.60 -42.78
CA GLY A 21 10.85 -34.37 -43.56
C GLY A 21 11.40 -33.30 -42.61
N GLY A 22 12.68 -32.97 -42.77
CA GLY A 22 13.40 -32.05 -41.91
C GLY A 22 12.86 -30.62 -41.98
N GLY A 23 12.72 -30.02 -40.80
CA GLY A 23 12.52 -28.60 -40.53
C GLY A 23 12.87 -28.38 -39.07
N ASP A 24 13.66 -27.35 -38.80
CA ASP A 24 14.47 -27.10 -37.60
C ASP A 24 13.80 -27.26 -36.23
N PRO A 25 14.56 -27.56 -35.15
CA PRO A 25 14.01 -27.57 -33.81
C PRO A 25 13.51 -26.18 -33.44
N MET A 26 12.31 -26.14 -32.84
CA MET A 26 11.75 -24.97 -32.19
C MET A 26 12.83 -24.33 -31.30
N SER A 27 13.29 -23.15 -31.69
CA SER A 27 14.01 -22.24 -30.82
C SER A 27 13.06 -21.89 -29.68
N GLY A 28 13.17 -22.60 -28.56
CA GLY A 28 12.59 -22.22 -27.27
C GLY A 28 13.29 -20.98 -26.75
N GLY A 29 13.01 -19.84 -27.37
CA GLY A 29 13.47 -18.55 -26.89
C GLY A 29 12.49 -18.00 -25.87
N CYS A 30 13.01 -17.36 -24.84
CA CYS A 30 12.21 -16.57 -23.91
C CYS A 30 11.48 -15.44 -24.64
N ALA A 31 10.25 -15.14 -24.21
CA ALA A 31 9.44 -14.10 -24.84
C ALA A 31 9.89 -12.70 -24.38
N GLY A 32 9.85 -11.73 -25.31
CA GLY A 32 10.14 -10.32 -25.00
C GLY A 32 11.60 -10.06 -24.60
N SER A 33 11.80 -9.30 -23.52
CA SER A 33 13.11 -8.88 -22.99
C SER A 33 13.71 -9.84 -21.95
N GLN A 34 13.15 -11.05 -21.83
CA GLN A 34 13.61 -12.08 -20.89
C GLN A 34 14.84 -12.83 -21.40
N VAL A 35 15.64 -13.33 -20.48
CA VAL A 35 16.87 -14.09 -20.74
C VAL A 35 16.69 -15.52 -20.23
N GLU A 36 17.17 -16.51 -20.99
CA GLU A 36 17.14 -17.91 -20.54
C GLU A 36 18.27 -18.15 -19.52
N CYS A 37 17.90 -18.43 -18.28
CA CYS A 37 18.80 -18.72 -17.18
C CYS A 37 18.49 -20.11 -16.62
N GLY A 38 19.37 -21.08 -16.85
CA GLY A 38 19.21 -22.45 -16.33
C GLY A 38 17.97 -23.20 -16.84
N GLY A 39 17.46 -22.85 -18.03
CA GLY A 39 16.23 -23.43 -18.59
C GLY A 39 14.93 -22.76 -18.14
N VAL A 40 15.03 -21.64 -17.40
CA VAL A 40 13.89 -20.78 -17.01
C VAL A 40 14.07 -19.41 -17.64
N CYS A 41 12.99 -18.81 -18.12
CA CYS A 41 13.01 -17.46 -18.66
C CYS A 41 12.84 -16.44 -17.53
N VAL A 42 13.86 -15.59 -17.35
CA VAL A 42 13.91 -14.61 -16.26
C VAL A 42 14.09 -13.21 -16.80
N ASN A 43 13.50 -12.22 -16.13
CA ASN A 43 13.69 -10.82 -16.49
C ASN A 43 14.89 -10.26 -15.74
N THR A 44 16.07 -10.25 -16.36
CA THR A 44 17.31 -9.74 -15.75
C THR A 44 17.29 -8.24 -15.43
N ARG A 45 16.19 -7.52 -15.69
CA ARG A 45 16.00 -6.14 -15.28
C ARG A 45 15.38 -5.99 -13.90
N THR A 46 14.70 -7.03 -13.41
CA THR A 46 13.84 -6.99 -12.22
C THR A 46 13.97 -8.22 -11.34
N ASP A 47 14.49 -9.33 -11.86
CA ASP A 47 14.65 -10.57 -11.11
C ASP A 47 15.85 -10.49 -10.18
N GLU A 48 15.58 -10.50 -8.87
CA GLU A 48 16.57 -10.38 -7.81
C GLU A 48 17.55 -11.55 -7.73
N ALA A 49 17.18 -12.74 -8.23
CA ALA A 49 18.07 -13.89 -8.30
C ALA A 49 18.93 -13.89 -9.58
N HIS A 50 18.55 -13.09 -10.59
CA HIS A 50 19.17 -13.04 -11.91
C HIS A 50 19.44 -11.60 -12.38
N CYS A 51 19.88 -10.71 -11.49
CA CYS A 51 19.93 -9.28 -11.79
C CYS A 51 21.08 -8.90 -12.72
N GLY A 52 20.75 -8.28 -13.84
CA GLY A 52 21.67 -7.89 -14.92
C GLY A 52 22.29 -9.06 -15.71
N ARG A 53 22.30 -10.27 -15.14
CA ARG A 53 22.68 -11.52 -15.78
C ARG A 53 22.18 -12.71 -14.96
N CYS A 54 22.12 -13.89 -15.58
CA CYS A 54 21.81 -15.14 -14.91
C CYS A 54 22.68 -15.38 -13.67
N ASP A 55 22.07 -15.91 -12.60
CA ASP A 55 22.71 -16.35 -11.36
C ASP A 55 23.45 -15.23 -10.61
N ASN A 56 23.05 -13.98 -10.85
CA ASN A 56 23.53 -12.81 -10.12
C ASN A 56 22.48 -12.35 -9.12
N ALA A 57 22.43 -13.03 -7.98
CA ALA A 57 21.54 -12.66 -6.90
C ALA A 57 21.97 -11.35 -6.24
N CYS A 58 21.03 -10.45 -6.00
CA CYS A 58 21.25 -9.23 -5.22
C CYS A 58 21.46 -9.57 -3.74
N GLY A 59 22.20 -8.71 -3.02
CA GLY A 59 22.38 -8.84 -1.58
C GLY A 59 21.06 -8.74 -0.82
N SER A 60 21.01 -9.18 0.43
CA SER A 60 19.78 -9.23 1.26
C SER A 60 19.09 -7.88 1.51
N ALA A 61 19.71 -6.79 1.07
CA ALA A 61 19.16 -5.43 1.14
C ALA A 61 19.36 -4.74 -0.22
N GLN A 62 19.17 -5.45 -1.32
CA GLN A 62 19.32 -4.92 -2.67
C GLN A 62 18.18 -5.41 -3.57
N LEU A 63 17.56 -4.48 -4.30
CA LEU A 63 16.58 -4.80 -5.33
C LEU A 63 17.26 -4.83 -6.70
N CYS A 64 16.71 -5.62 -7.62
CA CYS A 64 17.13 -5.55 -9.01
C CYS A 64 16.36 -4.46 -9.76
N THR A 65 17.00 -3.33 -10.01
CA THR A 65 16.40 -2.25 -10.79
C THR A 65 17.22 -1.98 -12.04
N ALA A 66 16.56 -2.04 -13.20
CA ALA A 66 17.16 -1.74 -14.51
C ALA A 66 18.47 -2.51 -14.78
N SER A 67 18.55 -3.77 -14.33
CA SER A 67 19.71 -4.67 -14.50
C SER A 67 20.90 -4.40 -13.58
N GLU A 68 20.70 -3.67 -12.48
CA GLU A 68 21.72 -3.48 -11.43
C GLU A 68 21.16 -3.83 -10.06
N CYS A 69 21.97 -4.50 -9.23
CA CYS A 69 21.67 -4.67 -7.82
C CYS A 69 21.97 -3.36 -7.10
N THR A 70 20.93 -2.57 -6.90
CA THR A 70 21.02 -1.33 -6.15
C THR A 70 20.89 -1.65 -4.68
N GLY A 71 21.74 -1.06 -3.81
CA GLY A 71 21.42 -0.93 -2.38
C GLY A 71 19.96 -0.55 -2.25
N GLY A 72 19.23 -1.23 -1.37
CA GLY A 72 17.81 -1.00 -1.10
C GLY A 72 17.55 0.49 -1.07
N GLY A 73 16.42 0.89 -1.64
CA GLY A 73 16.01 2.28 -1.73
C GLY A 73 16.24 3.01 -0.41
N PRO A 74 16.35 4.35 -0.45
CA PRO A 74 16.90 5.15 0.64
C PRO A 74 16.35 4.68 1.99
N VAL A 75 17.23 4.13 2.83
CA VAL A 75 16.93 3.84 4.24
C VAL A 75 16.45 5.13 4.94
N ASP A 76 16.85 6.27 4.38
CA ASP A 76 16.41 7.58 4.77
C ASP A 76 14.95 7.82 4.35
N PRO A 77 14.11 8.34 5.27
CA PRO A 77 12.76 8.78 4.94
C PRO A 77 12.77 9.80 3.79
N PRO A 78 11.64 9.99 3.09
CA PRO A 78 11.53 11.04 2.09
C PRO A 78 11.85 12.42 2.70
N PRO A 79 12.37 13.37 1.91
CA PRO A 79 12.62 14.73 2.38
C PRO A 79 11.38 15.33 3.05
N SER A 80 11.61 16.16 4.07
CA SER A 80 10.51 16.83 4.78
C SER A 80 9.75 17.78 3.85
N THR A 81 8.55 17.40 3.46
CA THR A 81 7.63 18.17 2.59
C THR A 81 6.38 18.63 3.32
N CYS A 82 6.10 18.03 4.48
CA CYS A 82 4.99 18.37 5.35
C CYS A 82 5.47 18.72 6.76
N THR A 83 4.84 19.71 7.38
CA THR A 83 5.11 20.05 8.78
C THR A 83 4.43 19.02 9.70
N PRO A 84 5.19 18.24 10.48
CA PRO A 84 4.62 17.27 11.41
C PRO A 84 3.99 17.96 12.64
N PRO A 85 3.04 17.29 13.31
CA PRO A 85 2.40 17.81 14.52
C PRO A 85 3.26 17.65 15.79
N ILE A 86 4.36 16.91 15.72
CA ILE A 86 5.31 16.68 16.82
C ILE A 86 6.76 16.86 16.34
N THR A 87 7.67 17.09 17.28
CA THR A 87 9.12 17.21 17.05
C THR A 87 9.87 16.34 18.05
N LEU A 88 11.17 16.11 17.79
CA LEU A 88 12.06 15.47 18.76
C LEU A 88 11.92 16.09 20.15
N ALA A 89 11.90 15.25 21.18
CA ALA A 89 11.97 15.70 22.55
C ALA A 89 13.40 16.12 22.91
N ASP A 90 13.51 17.13 23.78
CA ASP A 90 14.78 17.48 24.42
C ASP A 90 15.16 16.40 25.44
N THR A 91 16.29 15.74 25.19
CA THR A 91 16.82 14.66 26.01
C THR A 91 18.17 15.01 26.63
N SER A 92 18.52 16.30 26.68
CA SER A 92 19.78 16.80 27.26
C SER A 92 19.92 16.57 28.78
N ALA A 93 18.80 16.30 29.46
CA ALA A 93 18.75 15.95 30.88
C ALA A 93 17.98 14.63 31.08
N PRO A 94 18.61 13.46 30.82
CA PRO A 94 17.94 12.17 30.96
C PRO A 94 17.70 11.80 32.42
N ASP A 95 16.57 11.13 32.70
CA ASP A 95 16.29 10.51 34.00
C ASP A 95 17.13 9.25 34.19
N HIS A 96 17.36 8.51 33.09
CA HIS A 96 18.10 7.26 33.07
C HIS A 96 19.04 7.18 31.85
N VAL A 97 20.25 6.69 32.08
CA VAL A 97 21.24 6.42 31.03
C VAL A 97 21.55 4.94 31.01
N VAL A 98 21.39 4.30 29.85
CA VAL A 98 21.75 2.91 29.62
C VAL A 98 23.22 2.87 29.21
N GLY A 99 24.05 2.28 30.06
CA GLY A 99 25.50 2.17 29.85
C GLY A 99 26.32 3.13 30.72
N ASP A 100 27.65 3.01 30.61
CA ASP A 100 28.66 3.77 31.36
C ASP A 100 29.77 4.38 30.48
N GLY A 101 29.53 4.42 29.16
CA GLY A 101 30.49 4.86 28.15
C GLY A 101 31.23 3.72 27.47
N SER A 102 31.04 2.47 27.92
CA SER A 102 31.58 1.29 27.26
C SER A 102 30.50 0.50 26.50
N PRO A 103 30.79 -0.05 25.30
CA PRO A 103 29.82 -0.88 24.57
C PRO A 103 29.33 -2.08 25.36
N ALA A 104 30.19 -2.67 26.20
CA ALA A 104 29.87 -3.84 27.02
C ALA A 104 28.83 -3.55 28.14
N SER A 105 28.69 -2.29 28.55
CA SER A 105 27.73 -1.88 29.59
C SER A 105 26.30 -1.76 29.07
N CYS A 106 26.14 -1.52 27.76
CA CYS A 106 24.85 -1.42 27.10
C CYS A 106 24.26 -2.80 26.81
N THR A 107 23.59 -3.33 27.82
CA THR A 107 23.00 -4.68 27.83
C THR A 107 21.47 -4.62 27.88
N HIS A 108 20.83 -5.75 27.52
CA HIS A 108 19.39 -5.93 27.72
C HIS A 108 18.94 -5.60 29.16
N ALA A 109 19.69 -6.07 30.16
CA ALA A 109 19.35 -5.87 31.57
C ALA A 109 19.39 -4.39 31.98
N ALA A 110 20.39 -3.64 31.50
CA ALA A 110 20.49 -2.21 31.75
C ALA A 110 19.33 -1.44 31.10
N LEU A 111 18.99 -1.76 29.84
CA LEU A 111 17.85 -1.19 29.14
C LEU A 111 16.52 -1.52 29.84
N ALA A 112 16.30 -2.79 30.21
CA ALA A 112 15.09 -3.20 30.94
C ALA A 112 14.94 -2.48 32.28
N SER A 113 16.04 -2.27 33.01
CA SER A 113 16.02 -1.50 34.26
C SER A 113 15.63 -0.04 34.04
N ALA A 114 16.03 0.59 32.93
CA ALA A 114 15.64 1.96 32.62
C ALA A 114 14.17 2.03 32.18
N VAL A 115 13.75 1.15 31.26
CA VAL A 115 12.38 1.11 30.71
C VAL A 115 11.32 0.90 31.80
N THR A 116 11.60 0.03 32.77
CA THR A 116 10.67 -0.22 33.89
C THR A 116 10.48 0.97 34.84
N GLN A 117 11.34 1.99 34.78
CA GLN A 117 11.21 3.22 35.55
C GLN A 117 10.44 4.32 34.81
N GLY A 118 10.45 4.32 33.47
CA GLY A 118 9.84 5.36 32.62
C GLY A 118 10.73 6.60 32.50
N GLY A 119 10.15 7.77 32.19
CA GLY A 119 10.91 9.02 32.06
C GLY A 119 11.74 9.10 30.77
N VAL A 120 12.74 9.97 30.76
CA VAL A 120 13.66 10.15 29.63
C VAL A 120 14.84 9.19 29.74
N ILE A 121 14.98 8.31 28.75
CA ILE A 121 15.99 7.26 28.67
C ILE A 121 16.90 7.52 27.47
N THR A 122 18.20 7.65 27.72
CA THR A 122 19.26 7.78 26.70
C THR A 122 20.31 6.68 26.86
N PHE A 123 21.30 6.65 25.97
CA PHE A 123 22.33 5.62 25.93
C PHE A 123 23.74 6.22 25.99
N ASP A 124 24.64 5.55 26.71
CA ASP A 124 26.08 5.85 26.76
C ASP A 124 26.86 4.56 26.48
N CYS A 125 26.85 4.15 25.21
CA CYS A 125 27.43 2.88 24.73
C CYS A 125 28.81 3.05 24.10
N GLY A 126 29.42 4.23 24.21
CA GLY A 126 30.60 4.62 23.47
C GLY A 126 30.28 5.30 22.13
N ASP A 127 31.32 5.70 21.40
CA ASP A 127 31.20 6.59 20.23
C ASP A 127 30.74 5.91 18.92
N ALA A 128 30.66 4.57 18.88
CA ALA A 128 30.30 3.80 17.70
C ALA A 128 28.85 3.32 17.76
N ASP A 129 28.25 3.07 16.60
CA ASP A 129 26.94 2.42 16.51
C ASP A 129 26.92 1.11 17.29
N HIS A 130 25.86 0.90 18.06
CA HIS A 130 25.78 -0.20 19.02
C HIS A 130 24.45 -0.93 18.92
N THR A 131 24.53 -2.26 18.88
CA THR A 131 23.37 -3.15 18.84
C THR A 131 23.17 -3.80 20.21
N ILE A 132 21.99 -3.61 20.78
CA ILE A 132 21.55 -4.26 22.01
C ILE A 132 20.62 -5.42 21.62
N ALA A 133 21.06 -6.65 21.87
CA ALA A 133 20.21 -7.82 21.72
C ALA A 133 19.09 -7.79 22.77
N VAL A 134 17.84 -7.90 22.31
CA VAL A 134 16.65 -7.97 23.15
C VAL A 134 16.29 -9.44 23.37
N THR A 135 16.53 -9.93 24.58
CA THR A 135 16.33 -11.34 24.94
C THR A 135 14.94 -11.66 25.49
N SER A 136 14.14 -10.62 25.75
CA SER A 136 12.73 -10.69 26.16
C SER A 136 12.10 -9.31 25.99
N ALA A 137 10.77 -9.24 25.82
CA ALA A 137 10.07 -7.97 25.63
C ALA A 137 10.26 -7.02 26.82
N LEU A 138 10.48 -5.74 26.51
CA LEU A 138 10.63 -4.65 27.46
C LEU A 138 9.24 -4.07 27.79
N THR A 139 8.76 -4.27 29.02
CA THR A 139 7.45 -3.77 29.46
C THR A 139 7.51 -2.29 29.81
N LEU A 140 6.80 -1.47 29.04
CA LEU A 140 6.66 -0.04 29.23
C LEU A 140 5.64 0.28 30.32
N ARG A 141 5.85 1.40 31.03
CA ARG A 141 4.91 1.88 32.04
C ARG A 141 3.67 2.50 31.40
N THR A 142 2.52 2.24 32.00
CA THR A 142 1.21 2.77 31.55
C THR A 142 0.75 3.99 32.35
N ASP A 143 1.53 4.43 33.33
CA ASP A 143 1.22 5.50 34.29
C ASP A 143 2.29 6.61 34.31
N THR A 144 3.31 6.52 33.48
CA THR A 144 4.42 7.48 33.40
C THR A 144 4.90 7.57 31.96
N ASP A 145 4.95 8.80 31.43
CA ASP A 145 5.47 9.06 30.10
C ASP A 145 6.90 8.52 29.96
N THR A 146 7.19 7.89 28.84
CA THR A 146 8.50 7.31 28.56
C THR A 146 9.01 7.84 27.23
N THR A 147 10.20 8.42 27.22
CA THR A 147 10.93 8.78 26.00
C THR A 147 12.17 7.90 25.92
N VAL A 148 12.32 7.13 24.84
CA VAL A 148 13.51 6.34 24.56
C VAL A 148 14.20 6.95 23.35
N ASP A 149 15.42 7.43 23.55
CA ASP A 149 16.17 8.15 22.53
C ASP A 149 17.50 7.48 22.25
N GLY A 150 17.61 6.87 21.07
CA GLY A 150 18.81 6.16 20.63
C GLY A 150 19.94 7.06 20.14
N GLY A 151 19.74 8.38 20.07
CA GLY A 151 20.75 9.32 19.58
C GLY A 151 21.16 9.13 18.10
N GLY A 152 20.52 8.21 17.39
CA GLY A 152 20.80 7.86 15.99
C GLY A 152 21.75 6.68 15.81
N SER A 153 22.33 6.15 16.90
CA SER A 153 23.38 5.11 16.86
C SER A 153 22.99 3.80 17.54
N ILE A 154 21.79 3.73 18.14
CA ILE A 154 21.35 2.55 18.87
C ILE A 154 20.40 1.71 18.04
N THR A 155 20.75 0.43 17.91
CA THR A 155 19.90 -0.62 17.36
C THR A 155 19.41 -1.54 18.47
N LEU A 156 18.10 -1.77 18.53
CA LEU A 156 17.46 -2.78 19.37
C LEU A 156 17.10 -3.97 18.47
N ASP A 157 17.72 -5.12 18.71
CA ASP A 157 17.59 -6.30 17.84
C ASP A 157 16.85 -7.42 18.57
N GLY A 158 15.68 -7.82 18.07
CA GLY A 158 14.86 -8.90 18.63
C GLY A 158 15.40 -10.31 18.34
N GLY A 159 16.44 -10.43 17.52
CA GLY A 159 17.15 -11.67 17.21
C GLY A 159 16.34 -12.71 16.43
N GLY A 160 15.25 -12.29 15.79
CA GLY A 160 14.27 -13.17 15.14
C GLY A 160 13.44 -14.00 16.11
N GLN A 161 13.41 -13.64 17.39
CA GLN A 161 12.80 -14.46 18.46
C GLN A 161 11.92 -13.67 19.42
N ASN A 162 12.18 -12.36 19.59
CA ASN A 162 11.55 -11.57 20.64
C ASN A 162 10.91 -10.30 20.11
N ARG A 163 9.79 -9.92 20.74
CA ARG A 163 9.27 -8.56 20.66
C ARG A 163 10.18 -7.59 21.39
N ILE A 164 10.28 -6.34 20.92
CA ILE A 164 11.11 -5.31 21.58
C ILE A 164 10.33 -4.64 22.71
N PHE A 165 9.24 -3.94 22.41
CA PHE A 165 8.45 -3.18 23.39
C PHE A 165 7.02 -3.70 23.53
N GLU A 166 6.59 -3.81 24.79
CA GLU A 166 5.22 -4.17 25.17
C GLU A 166 4.62 -3.05 26.02
N TYR A 167 3.51 -2.48 25.57
CA TYR A 167 2.67 -1.57 26.35
C TYR A 167 1.26 -2.14 26.43
N ASP A 168 0.81 -2.53 27.62
CA ASP A 168 -0.53 -3.09 27.83
C ASP A 168 -1.23 -2.43 29.01
N SER A 169 -2.06 -1.43 28.72
CA SER A 169 -2.95 -0.85 29.73
C SER A 169 -4.27 -1.63 29.78
N PRO A 170 -4.80 -1.98 30.96
CA PRO A 170 -6.06 -2.73 31.07
C PRO A 170 -7.29 -1.94 30.61
N ASN A 171 -7.16 -0.63 30.42
CA ASN A 171 -8.21 0.25 29.92
C ASN A 171 -8.44 0.06 28.40
N TYR A 172 -9.39 0.82 27.85
CA TYR A 172 -9.65 0.88 26.41
C TYR A 172 -9.87 2.34 26.03
N ARG A 173 -9.05 2.87 25.11
CA ARG A 173 -9.13 4.24 24.61
C ARG A 173 -9.30 5.29 25.71
N ALA A 174 -8.48 5.21 26.77
CA ALA A 174 -8.62 6.08 27.92
C ALA A 174 -7.28 6.53 28.53
N THR A 175 -6.24 5.71 28.39
CA THR A 175 -4.93 6.04 28.96
C THR A 175 -4.29 7.13 28.11
N THR A 176 -3.81 8.19 28.78
CA THR A 176 -3.18 9.34 28.10
C THR A 176 -1.66 9.32 28.16
N THR A 177 -1.09 8.40 28.93
CA THR A 177 0.36 8.16 29.02
C THR A 177 0.96 7.93 27.64
N ARG A 178 2.09 8.61 27.40
CA ARG A 178 2.77 8.64 26.12
C ARG A 178 4.05 7.82 26.14
N VAL A 179 4.26 7.06 25.07
CA VAL A 179 5.55 6.48 24.70
C VAL A 179 6.07 7.24 23.49
N LEU A 180 7.26 7.83 23.61
CA LEU A 180 7.99 8.45 22.50
C LEU A 180 9.25 7.62 22.21
N LEU A 181 9.34 7.08 21.01
CA LEU A 181 10.55 6.46 20.47
C LEU A 181 11.19 7.44 19.50
N GLN A 182 12.47 7.75 19.69
CA GLN A 182 13.18 8.61 18.75
C GLN A 182 14.60 8.15 18.44
N ARG A 183 15.02 8.32 17.18
CA ARG A 183 16.39 8.08 16.72
C ARG A 183 16.92 6.68 17.05
N LEU A 184 16.08 5.67 16.83
CA LEU A 184 16.35 4.25 17.10
C LEU A 184 16.24 3.43 15.81
N THR A 185 17.04 2.37 15.71
CA THR A 185 16.72 1.24 14.82
C THR A 185 16.11 0.11 15.64
N LEU A 186 14.97 -0.42 15.22
CA LEU A 186 14.28 -1.57 15.79
C LEU A 186 14.21 -2.65 14.71
N GLN A 187 14.85 -3.79 14.94
CA GLN A 187 14.99 -4.80 13.90
C GLN A 187 14.86 -6.24 14.35
N ASN A 188 14.58 -7.13 13.40
CA ASN A 188 14.51 -8.59 13.59
C ASN A 188 13.60 -8.97 14.77
N ALA A 189 12.58 -8.18 15.07
CA ALA A 189 11.68 -8.47 16.17
C ALA A 189 10.56 -9.40 15.71
N VAL A 190 10.15 -10.33 16.57
CA VAL A 190 9.10 -11.30 16.24
C VAL A 190 8.05 -11.29 17.34
N ALA A 191 6.79 -11.13 16.96
CA ALA A 191 5.68 -11.19 17.90
C ALA A 191 5.49 -12.64 18.42
N PRO A 192 5.21 -12.83 19.73
CA PRO A 192 4.83 -14.14 20.25
C PRO A 192 3.51 -14.61 19.63
N ALA A 193 3.54 -15.70 18.86
CA ALA A 193 2.39 -16.29 18.19
C ALA A 193 2.14 -17.71 18.74
N THR A 194 1.23 -17.83 19.71
CA THR A 194 1.07 -19.03 20.54
C THR A 194 -0.34 -19.63 20.51
N ASP A 195 -1.35 -18.88 20.08
CA ASP A 195 -2.75 -19.31 20.02
C ASP A 195 -3.22 -19.48 18.57
N PHE A 196 -2.83 -20.61 17.96
CA PHE A 196 -3.20 -20.94 16.59
C PHE A 196 -4.51 -21.72 16.51
N THR A 197 -5.44 -21.25 15.66
CA THR A 197 -6.67 -21.96 15.31
C THR A 197 -6.61 -22.46 13.85
N PRO A 198 -6.70 -23.78 13.60
CA PRO A 198 -6.67 -24.31 12.24
C PRO A 198 -7.96 -23.99 11.47
N GLN A 199 -7.86 -23.90 10.15
CA GLN A 199 -9.02 -23.73 9.29
C GLN A 199 -10.00 -24.90 9.47
N SER A 200 -11.25 -24.56 9.79
CA SER A 200 -12.32 -25.54 9.93
C SER A 200 -12.75 -26.10 8.56
N GLY A 201 -13.67 -27.06 8.54
CA GLY A 201 -14.24 -27.55 7.27
C GLY A 201 -15.01 -26.50 6.46
N SER A 202 -15.40 -25.36 7.05
CA SER A 202 -15.92 -24.20 6.31
C SER A 202 -14.78 -23.26 5.96
N SER A 203 -14.54 -23.06 4.66
CA SER A 203 -13.50 -22.16 4.15
C SER A 203 -13.77 -20.68 4.43
N GLN A 204 -15.02 -20.34 4.81
CA GLN A 204 -15.41 -18.98 5.16
C GLN A 204 -15.04 -18.58 6.58
N CYS A 205 -14.83 -19.54 7.48
CA CYS A 205 -14.58 -19.23 8.89
C CYS A 205 -13.16 -18.78 9.14
N ALA A 206 -13.02 -17.89 10.13
CA ALA A 206 -11.73 -17.37 10.55
C ALA A 206 -10.77 -18.48 11.00
N TRP A 207 -9.48 -18.30 10.68
CA TRP A 207 -8.40 -19.20 11.06
C TRP A 207 -7.06 -18.45 11.12
N GLY A 208 -6.05 -19.07 11.73
CA GLY A 208 -4.76 -18.45 12.00
C GLY A 208 -4.53 -18.18 13.48
N TYR A 209 -3.61 -17.28 13.78
CA TYR A 209 -3.29 -16.87 15.14
C TYR A 209 -4.29 -15.85 15.68
N LYS A 210 -4.59 -15.96 16.97
CA LYS A 210 -5.41 -15.00 17.73
C LYS A 210 -4.57 -14.00 18.52
N ASP A 211 -3.27 -14.25 18.57
CA ASP A 211 -2.21 -13.44 19.15
C ASP A 211 -1.10 -13.26 18.11
N GLY A 212 0.00 -12.59 18.50
CA GLY A 212 1.16 -12.42 17.62
C GLY A 212 1.13 -11.16 16.78
N GLU A 213 0.53 -10.10 17.31
CA GLU A 213 0.58 -8.76 16.74
C GLU A 213 1.77 -7.97 17.26
N GLY A 214 2.30 -7.03 16.48
CA GLY A 214 3.31 -6.07 16.94
C GLY A 214 4.66 -6.73 17.20
N GLY A 215 5.42 -7.00 16.14
CA GLY A 215 6.75 -7.62 16.26
C GLY A 215 7.72 -6.72 17.01
N ALA A 216 7.92 -5.47 16.59
CA ALA A 216 8.77 -4.55 17.36
C ALA A 216 8.02 -3.92 18.54
N VAL A 217 6.83 -3.38 18.31
CA VAL A 217 6.04 -2.65 19.31
C VAL A 217 4.61 -3.16 19.30
N ARG A 218 4.12 -3.62 20.45
CA ARG A 218 2.69 -3.80 20.69
C ARG A 218 2.21 -2.77 21.70
N MET A 219 1.19 -2.00 21.33
CA MET A 219 0.59 -0.98 22.18
C MET A 219 -0.92 -1.18 22.29
N ARG A 220 -1.38 -1.52 23.50
CA ARG A 220 -2.81 -1.59 23.83
C ARG A 220 -3.17 -0.43 24.73
N ASP A 221 -3.98 0.49 24.19
CA ASP A 221 -4.34 1.80 24.75
C ASP A 221 -3.11 2.75 24.90
N GLY A 222 -3.30 3.99 25.35
CA GLY A 222 -2.21 4.99 25.46
C GLY A 222 -1.96 5.81 24.18
N ARG A 223 -0.77 6.42 24.07
CA ARG A 223 -0.32 7.20 22.90
C ARG A 223 1.08 6.80 22.45
N LEU A 224 1.27 6.55 21.15
CA LEU A 224 2.58 6.22 20.57
C LEU A 224 3.07 7.33 19.65
N HIS A 225 4.24 7.90 19.95
CA HIS A 225 4.93 8.83 19.08
C HIS A 225 6.26 8.21 18.62
N VAL A 226 6.56 8.32 17.33
CA VAL A 226 7.75 7.74 16.69
C VAL A 226 8.39 8.81 15.81
N ILE A 227 9.67 9.12 16.04
CA ILE A 227 10.38 10.18 15.31
C ILE A 227 11.77 9.72 14.90
N ASP A 228 12.11 9.83 13.62
CA ASP A 228 13.44 9.50 13.10
C ASP A 228 13.89 8.06 13.45
N CYS A 229 12.97 7.10 13.39
CA CYS A 229 13.23 5.70 13.69
C CYS A 229 13.25 4.82 12.43
N VAL A 230 13.98 3.71 12.48
CA VAL A 230 13.98 2.67 11.45
C VAL A 230 13.41 1.38 12.03
N PHE A 231 12.38 0.83 11.38
CA PHE A 231 11.82 -0.49 11.68
C PHE A 231 12.13 -1.44 10.53
N ARG A 232 13.01 -2.41 10.76
CA ARG A 232 13.52 -3.31 9.72
C ARG A 232 13.25 -4.78 10.05
N ASP A 233 12.72 -5.54 9.10
CA ASP A 233 12.60 -6.99 9.18
C ASP A 233 11.92 -7.44 10.50
N ASN A 234 10.83 -6.78 10.86
CA ASN A 234 10.04 -7.16 12.03
C ASN A 234 8.79 -7.93 11.58
N HIS A 235 8.45 -8.97 12.35
CA HIS A 235 7.48 -9.98 11.95
C HIS A 235 6.38 -10.14 12.99
N ALA A 236 5.13 -10.05 12.54
CA ALA A 236 3.95 -10.48 13.28
C ALA A 236 3.56 -11.90 12.83
N ALA A 237 2.51 -12.47 13.40
CA ALA A 237 2.07 -13.80 13.01
C ALA A 237 1.62 -13.82 11.54
N PRO A 238 1.90 -14.89 10.77
CA PRO A 238 1.72 -14.89 9.32
C PRO A 238 0.25 -15.01 8.86
N THR A 239 -0.63 -15.50 9.72
CA THR A 239 -2.07 -15.64 9.43
C THR A 239 -2.91 -15.34 10.68
N GLY A 240 -4.15 -14.91 10.47
CA GLY A 240 -5.10 -14.56 11.53
C GLY A 240 -5.81 -13.24 11.21
N PRO A 241 -7.15 -13.16 11.32
CA PRO A 241 -7.84 -11.87 11.27
C PRO A 241 -7.42 -11.02 12.47
N ASP A 242 -7.46 -9.70 12.28
CA ASP A 242 -7.07 -8.69 13.28
C ASP A 242 -5.64 -8.84 13.82
N THR A 243 -4.85 -9.77 13.29
CA THR A 243 -3.47 -10.05 13.69
C THR A 243 -2.53 -9.39 12.69
N GLY A 244 -1.53 -8.63 13.14
CA GLY A 244 -0.75 -7.84 12.18
C GLY A 244 0.31 -6.93 12.77
N GLY A 245 0.80 -5.99 11.96
CA GLY A 245 1.76 -4.98 12.38
C GLY A 245 3.12 -5.59 12.71
N GLY A 246 3.86 -6.04 11.68
CA GLY A 246 5.19 -6.62 11.87
C GLY A 246 6.11 -5.71 12.67
N ALA A 247 6.08 -4.41 12.38
CA ALA A 247 6.75 -3.41 13.20
C ALA A 247 5.87 -2.98 14.39
N ILE A 248 4.74 -2.34 14.12
CA ILE A 248 3.91 -1.71 15.16
C ILE A 248 2.49 -2.24 15.08
N TYR A 249 1.95 -2.66 16.21
CA TYR A 249 0.51 -2.90 16.34
C TYR A 249 -0.07 -2.08 17.48
N ALA A 250 -1.05 -1.23 17.16
CA ALA A 250 -1.77 -0.39 18.10
C ALA A 250 -3.24 -0.80 18.18
N LEU A 251 -3.69 -1.15 19.39
CA LEU A 251 -5.06 -1.55 19.70
C LEU A 251 -5.69 -0.57 20.68
N GLY A 252 -6.72 0.15 20.24
CA GLY A 252 -7.43 1.11 21.09
C GLY A 252 -6.53 2.24 21.61
N ALA A 253 -5.43 2.54 20.92
CA ALA A 253 -4.58 3.69 21.23
C ALA A 253 -5.32 4.98 20.86
N LEU A 254 -5.16 6.00 21.70
CA LEU A 254 -5.78 7.30 21.44
C LEU A 254 -5.15 8.00 20.24
N GLU A 255 -3.89 7.71 19.95
CA GLU A 255 -3.12 8.39 18.92
C GLU A 255 -1.84 7.62 18.60
N VAL A 256 -1.55 7.43 17.32
CA VAL A 256 -0.25 7.00 16.81
C VAL A 256 0.28 8.07 15.84
N ILE A 257 1.42 8.68 16.14
CA ILE A 257 2.08 9.66 15.25
C ILE A 257 3.47 9.16 14.88
N VAL A 258 3.75 9.13 13.58
CA VAL A 258 5.02 8.69 13.02
C VAL A 258 5.59 9.79 12.13
N VAL A 259 6.83 10.20 12.37
CA VAL A 259 7.49 11.31 11.67
C VAL A 259 8.89 10.89 11.23
N GLY A 260 9.26 11.18 9.99
CA GLY A 260 10.67 11.05 9.55
C GLY A 260 11.22 9.63 9.69
N SER A 261 10.37 8.61 9.60
CA SER A 261 10.75 7.23 9.93
C SER A 261 10.71 6.32 8.72
N SER A 262 11.32 5.14 8.81
CA SER A 262 11.37 4.16 7.72
C SER A 262 10.93 2.77 8.21
N PHE A 263 10.06 2.11 7.44
CA PHE A 263 9.55 0.76 7.68
C PHE A 263 9.93 -0.12 6.50
N LEU A 264 10.87 -1.03 6.72
CA LEU A 264 11.55 -1.79 5.67
C LEU A 264 11.36 -3.30 5.91
N GLY A 265 10.81 -4.02 4.94
CA GLY A 265 10.80 -5.49 4.98
C GLY A 265 10.01 -6.11 6.14
N ASN A 266 9.05 -5.38 6.72
CA ASN A 266 8.25 -5.91 7.83
C ASN A 266 7.07 -6.73 7.28
N ASP A 267 6.69 -7.79 7.99
CA ASP A 267 5.54 -8.60 7.59
C ASP A 267 4.63 -9.01 8.76
N GLY A 268 3.40 -9.35 8.39
CA GLY A 268 2.38 -9.83 9.30
C GLY A 268 1.13 -10.26 8.54
N SER A 269 0.21 -10.93 9.21
CA SER A 269 -1.04 -11.37 8.60
C SER A 269 -1.82 -10.20 7.98
N ASN A 270 -1.86 -9.05 8.66
CA ASN A 270 -2.41 -7.79 8.18
C ASN A 270 -1.46 -6.63 8.50
N GLY A 271 -1.47 -5.56 7.70
CA GLY A 271 -0.67 -4.36 7.96
C GLY A 271 0.80 -4.71 8.14
N GLY A 272 1.48 -5.15 7.08
CA GLY A 272 2.82 -5.77 7.18
C GLY A 272 3.80 -4.98 8.05
N ALA A 273 3.79 -3.65 7.95
CA ALA A 273 4.50 -2.78 8.89
C ALA A 273 3.66 -2.39 10.11
N VAL A 274 2.50 -1.77 9.88
CA VAL A 274 1.71 -1.13 10.94
C VAL A 274 0.27 -1.63 10.90
N GLY A 275 -0.21 -2.14 12.05
CA GLY A 275 -1.62 -2.43 12.29
C GLY A 275 -2.23 -1.43 13.26
N LEU A 276 -3.32 -0.79 12.87
CA LEU A 276 -4.11 0.14 13.68
C LEU A 276 -5.52 -0.43 13.86
N LEU A 277 -5.78 -1.05 15.01
CA LEU A 277 -7.11 -1.52 15.38
C LEU A 277 -7.72 -0.55 16.38
N GLN A 278 -8.89 0.03 16.06
CA GLN A 278 -9.58 1.00 16.90
C GLN A 278 -8.70 2.20 17.29
N SER A 279 -7.82 2.64 16.39
CA SER A 279 -6.80 3.66 16.65
C SER A 279 -6.64 4.62 15.47
N ASP A 280 -6.45 5.90 15.77
CA ASP A 280 -6.11 6.92 14.77
C ASP A 280 -4.60 6.90 14.46
N GLY A 281 -4.23 7.30 13.24
CA GLY A 281 -2.85 7.27 12.75
C GLY A 281 -2.46 8.47 11.91
N LEU A 282 -1.33 9.10 12.23
CA LEU A 282 -0.80 10.27 11.55
C LEU A 282 0.66 10.03 11.12
N PHE A 283 0.93 10.07 9.81
CA PHE A 283 2.22 9.73 9.23
C PHE A 283 2.77 10.89 8.40
N PHE A 284 3.98 11.34 8.73
CA PHE A 284 4.58 12.53 8.12
C PHE A 284 6.01 12.26 7.66
N ASN A 285 6.28 12.46 6.38
CA ASN A 285 7.61 12.31 5.80
C ASN A 285 8.22 10.94 6.12
N THR A 286 7.45 9.87 5.89
CA THR A 286 7.79 8.50 6.29
C THR A 286 7.95 7.62 5.06
N LEU A 287 8.82 6.61 5.12
CA LEU A 287 8.98 5.58 4.10
C LEU A 287 8.38 4.25 4.57
N PHE A 288 7.62 3.60 3.69
CA PHE A 288 7.22 2.21 3.79
C PHE A 288 7.70 1.47 2.54
N GLU A 289 8.67 0.58 2.68
CA GLU A 289 9.28 -0.15 1.56
C GLU A 289 9.32 -1.66 1.81
N GLY A 290 8.87 -2.44 0.83
CA GLY A 290 9.00 -3.91 0.86
C GLY A 290 8.22 -4.60 1.99
N ASN A 291 7.19 -3.98 2.54
CA ASN A 291 6.39 -4.59 3.62
C ASN A 291 5.30 -5.49 3.04
N ALA A 292 4.98 -6.58 3.75
CA ALA A 292 4.09 -7.62 3.23
C ALA A 292 2.97 -8.02 4.19
N ALA A 293 1.73 -8.08 3.69
CA ALA A 293 0.62 -8.77 4.35
C ALA A 293 0.53 -10.22 3.87
N THR A 294 0.82 -11.17 4.76
CA THR A 294 0.99 -12.60 4.43
C THR A 294 -0.27 -13.44 4.60
N GLY A 295 -1.29 -12.91 5.29
CA GLY A 295 -2.55 -13.63 5.49
C GLY A 295 -3.32 -13.83 4.18
N THR A 296 -4.47 -14.52 4.24
CA THR A 296 -5.33 -14.77 3.07
C THR A 296 -6.80 -14.85 3.47
N GLY A 297 -7.70 -14.57 2.54
CA GLY A 297 -9.15 -14.75 2.68
C GLY A 297 -9.92 -13.55 3.22
N GLN A 298 -9.27 -12.38 3.33
CA GLN A 298 -9.77 -11.08 3.84
C GLN A 298 -10.37 -11.15 5.24
N ASN A 299 -10.20 -10.09 6.03
CA ASN A 299 -11.00 -9.97 7.26
C ASN A 299 -12.44 -9.53 6.91
N PHE A 300 -13.44 -10.32 7.28
CA PHE A 300 -14.85 -9.92 7.11
C PHE A 300 -15.76 -10.45 8.22
N GLY A 301 -16.82 -9.68 8.51
CA GLY A 301 -17.90 -10.08 9.42
C GLY A 301 -19.05 -10.80 8.71
N GLY A 302 -19.88 -11.49 9.47
CA GLY A 302 -21.10 -12.16 8.99
C GLY A 302 -20.91 -13.63 8.59
N ALA A 303 -19.76 -14.22 8.92
CA ALA A 303 -19.48 -15.65 8.70
C ALA A 303 -20.32 -16.51 9.66
N SER A 304 -21.53 -16.87 9.20
CA SER A 304 -22.52 -17.59 10.00
C SER A 304 -22.07 -19.02 10.35
N GLY A 305 -22.29 -19.42 11.60
CA GLY A 305 -21.97 -20.78 12.08
C GLY A 305 -20.50 -21.03 12.36
N CYS A 306 -19.67 -19.99 12.33
CA CYS A 306 -18.26 -20.07 12.68
C CYS A 306 -18.04 -20.08 14.20
N PRO A 307 -17.00 -20.78 14.70
CA PRO A 307 -16.60 -20.66 16.10
C PRO A 307 -16.15 -19.22 16.39
N VAL A 308 -16.25 -18.81 17.65
CA VAL A 308 -15.73 -17.50 18.08
C VAL A 308 -14.21 -17.48 17.87
N PHE A 309 -13.74 -16.56 17.04
CA PHE A 309 -12.34 -16.28 16.76
C PHE A 309 -12.13 -14.80 17.04
N ASN A 310 -11.52 -14.43 18.18
CA ASN A 310 -11.43 -13.06 18.70
C ASN A 310 -12.80 -12.36 18.90
N HIS A 311 -13.61 -12.29 17.86
CA HIS A 311 -15.00 -11.87 17.83
C HIS A 311 -15.93 -12.97 17.24
N ALA A 312 -17.24 -12.76 17.34
CA ALA A 312 -18.23 -13.70 16.81
C ALA A 312 -18.42 -13.50 15.29
N GLU A 313 -18.74 -14.58 14.57
CA GLU A 313 -19.10 -14.54 13.14
C GLU A 313 -18.05 -13.88 12.22
N GLN A 314 -16.77 -14.13 12.49
CA GLN A 314 -15.66 -13.65 11.66
C GLN A 314 -15.18 -14.70 10.64
N GLY A 315 -14.72 -14.18 9.51
CA GLY A 315 -14.17 -14.95 8.40
C GLY A 315 -12.76 -14.54 7.99
N GLY A 316 -12.11 -15.44 7.25
CA GLY A 316 -10.78 -15.26 6.67
C GLY A 316 -9.60 -15.31 7.64
N ALA A 317 -8.39 -15.12 7.13
CA ALA A 317 -7.14 -15.24 7.89
C ALA A 317 -6.19 -14.07 7.64
N GLY A 318 -6.76 -12.90 7.35
CA GLY A 318 -6.03 -11.68 7.03
C GLY A 318 -5.68 -11.55 5.54
N GLY A 319 -4.50 -10.99 5.26
CA GLY A 319 -4.04 -10.60 3.93
C GLY A 319 -4.30 -9.14 3.61
N ASN A 320 -4.80 -8.38 4.60
CA ASN A 320 -5.15 -6.99 4.42
C ASN A 320 -3.88 -6.12 4.56
N SER A 321 -3.68 -5.17 3.65
CA SER A 321 -2.74 -4.04 3.81
C SER A 321 -1.24 -4.40 3.87
N GLY A 322 -0.52 -4.28 2.76
CA GLY A 322 0.91 -4.61 2.69
C GLY A 322 1.78 -3.79 3.65
N ALA A 323 1.48 -2.50 3.84
CA ALA A 323 2.19 -1.63 4.77
C ALA A 323 1.35 -1.28 6.00
N VAL A 324 0.21 -0.61 5.81
CA VAL A 324 -0.57 -0.02 6.91
C VAL A 324 -2.01 -0.48 6.87
N GLY A 325 -2.39 -1.34 7.82
CA GLY A 325 -3.76 -1.83 7.98
C GLY A 325 -4.52 -1.08 9.06
N ILE A 326 -5.73 -0.64 8.74
CA ILE A 326 -6.60 0.14 9.63
C ILE A 326 -7.94 -0.58 9.74
N ASP A 327 -8.34 -0.91 10.96
CA ASP A 327 -9.62 -1.57 11.24
C ASP A 327 -10.26 -0.98 12.50
N GLY A 328 -11.55 -1.17 12.67
CA GLY A 328 -12.30 -0.77 13.86
C GLY A 328 -13.37 0.29 13.60
N GLY A 329 -14.12 0.57 14.65
CA GLY A 329 -15.21 1.55 14.65
C GLY A 329 -14.86 2.87 15.34
N ASP A 330 -13.79 2.93 16.11
CA ASP A 330 -13.34 4.13 16.82
C ASP A 330 -12.15 4.80 16.08
N VAL A 331 -12.28 4.96 14.77
CA VAL A 331 -11.27 5.59 13.89
C VAL A 331 -11.88 6.83 13.25
N GLU A 332 -11.49 8.00 13.73
CA GLU A 332 -12.03 9.27 13.25
C GLU A 332 -11.17 9.83 12.11
N ARG A 333 -9.84 9.74 12.24
CA ARG A 333 -8.90 10.38 11.31
C ARG A 333 -7.65 9.54 11.09
N VAL A 334 -7.32 9.35 9.82
CA VAL A 334 -5.99 8.89 9.39
C VAL A 334 -5.40 9.87 8.38
N GLU A 335 -4.13 10.22 8.54
CA GLU A 335 -3.45 11.17 7.66
C GLU A 335 -2.07 10.69 7.26
N PHE A 336 -1.77 10.87 5.97
CA PHE A 336 -0.47 10.64 5.38
C PHE A 336 -0.05 11.91 4.64
N CYS A 337 1.08 12.50 5.03
CA CYS A 337 1.60 13.70 4.38
C CYS A 337 3.09 13.55 4.06
N GLY A 338 3.47 13.63 2.78
CA GLY A 338 4.86 13.45 2.37
C GLY A 338 5.34 12.01 2.49
N VAL A 339 4.43 11.02 2.49
CA VAL A 339 4.76 9.61 2.74
C VAL A 339 5.03 8.89 1.42
N THR A 340 6.05 8.04 1.41
CA THR A 340 6.37 7.15 0.28
C THR A 340 6.05 5.71 0.63
N PHE A 341 5.31 5.03 -0.25
CA PHE A 341 4.98 3.61 -0.21
C PHE A 341 5.57 2.96 -1.46
N ARG A 342 6.61 2.14 -1.28
CA ARG A 342 7.30 1.47 -2.38
C ARG A 342 7.28 -0.05 -2.23
N ASP A 343 6.93 -0.75 -3.30
CA ASP A 343 7.09 -2.21 -3.41
C ASP A 343 6.49 -2.99 -2.23
N ASN A 344 5.38 -2.50 -1.66
CA ASN A 344 4.66 -3.22 -0.61
C ASN A 344 3.63 -4.15 -1.25
N SER A 345 3.36 -5.29 -0.61
CA SER A 345 2.49 -6.33 -1.17
C SER A 345 1.43 -6.79 -0.19
N ALA A 346 0.19 -6.91 -0.65
CA ALA A 346 -0.88 -7.59 0.06
C ALA A 346 -1.44 -8.75 -0.74
N ASN A 347 -1.71 -9.87 -0.08
CA ASN A 347 -2.39 -10.98 -0.72
C ASN A 347 -3.86 -10.68 -1.05
N GLU A 348 -4.48 -9.67 -0.42
CA GLU A 348 -5.89 -9.36 -0.62
C GLU A 348 -6.11 -7.88 -1.00
N LEU A 349 -6.06 -6.94 -0.06
CA LEU A 349 -6.66 -5.62 -0.28
C LEU A 349 -5.76 -4.59 -0.98
N GLY A 350 -4.82 -3.96 -0.28
CA GLY A 350 -3.97 -2.91 -0.85
C GLY A 350 -2.68 -2.76 -0.05
N THR A 351 -1.89 -1.73 -0.31
CA THR A 351 -0.75 -1.39 0.56
C THR A 351 -1.19 -0.65 1.81
N VAL A 352 -2.09 0.31 1.65
CA VAL A 352 -2.82 0.93 2.76
C VAL A 352 -4.27 0.51 2.62
N SER A 353 -4.85 -0.06 3.66
CA SER A 353 -6.28 -0.40 3.63
C SER A 353 -7.03 -0.05 4.90
N ARG A 354 -8.31 0.31 4.73
CA ARG A 354 -9.23 0.57 5.85
C ARG A 354 -10.55 -0.18 5.73
N THR A 355 -10.82 -1.04 6.71
CA THR A 355 -12.07 -1.80 6.90
C THR A 355 -12.85 -1.22 8.09
N PRO A 356 -13.74 -0.22 7.91
CA PRO A 356 -14.45 0.37 9.04
C PRO A 356 -15.60 -0.53 9.52
N ASN A 357 -15.78 -0.56 10.84
CA ASN A 357 -16.92 -1.24 11.49
C ASN A 357 -18.03 -0.27 11.95
N SER A 358 -17.94 1.02 11.59
CA SER A 358 -18.86 2.07 12.07
C SER A 358 -18.91 3.31 11.14
N GLN A 359 -19.28 4.48 11.70
CA GLN A 359 -19.44 5.77 11.02
C GLN A 359 -18.27 6.16 10.11
N ARG A 360 -18.57 7.00 9.11
CA ARG A 360 -17.59 7.54 8.17
C ARG A 360 -16.49 8.33 8.92
N GLY A 361 -15.27 7.79 8.92
CA GLY A 361 -14.08 8.58 9.26
C GLY A 361 -13.40 9.12 8.00
N ARG A 362 -12.45 10.04 8.20
CA ARG A 362 -11.69 10.65 7.10
C ARG A 362 -10.30 10.06 6.97
N SER A 363 -9.89 9.81 5.73
CA SER A 363 -8.51 9.44 5.39
C SER A 363 -7.95 10.37 4.35
N THR A 364 -6.87 11.07 4.70
CA THR A 364 -6.25 12.10 3.85
C THR A 364 -4.84 11.68 3.45
N PHE A 365 -4.54 11.77 2.17
CA PHE A 365 -3.23 11.56 1.57
C PHE A 365 -2.81 12.84 0.85
N ASN A 366 -1.67 13.41 1.21
CA ASN A 366 -1.19 14.66 0.62
C ASN A 366 0.30 14.58 0.35
N ARG A 367 0.72 14.87 -0.88
CA ARG A 367 2.14 14.79 -1.27
C ARG A 367 2.72 13.38 -1.08
N CYS A 368 1.93 12.35 -1.32
CA CYS A 368 2.34 10.97 -1.16
C CYS A 368 2.77 10.34 -2.49
N LEU A 369 3.74 9.44 -2.44
CA LEU A 369 4.14 8.60 -3.56
C LEU A 369 3.76 7.14 -3.26
N PHE A 370 3.01 6.52 -4.16
CA PHE A 370 2.77 5.07 -4.18
C PHE A 370 3.39 4.49 -5.43
N GLU A 371 4.45 3.71 -5.28
CA GLU A 371 5.25 3.17 -6.38
C GLU A 371 5.36 1.64 -6.28
N GLY A 372 5.04 0.91 -7.34
CA GLY A 372 5.36 -0.52 -7.42
C GLY A 372 4.58 -1.42 -6.46
N ASN A 373 3.50 -0.94 -5.84
CA ASN A 373 2.77 -1.72 -4.85
C ASN A 373 1.83 -2.74 -5.48
N TYR A 374 1.58 -3.85 -4.79
CA TYR A 374 0.78 -4.97 -5.29
C TYR A 374 -0.35 -5.40 -4.35
N ALA A 375 -1.51 -5.76 -4.92
CA ALA A 375 -2.61 -6.41 -4.21
C ALA A 375 -3.21 -7.60 -4.98
N GLY A 376 -3.65 -8.65 -4.27
CA GLY A 376 -4.31 -9.80 -4.88
C GLY A 376 -5.77 -9.58 -5.34
N ASP A 377 -6.55 -8.72 -4.68
CA ASP A 377 -7.99 -8.53 -4.95
C ASP A 377 -8.52 -7.09 -4.79
N GLY A 378 -7.80 -6.19 -4.12
CA GLY A 378 -8.22 -4.80 -3.89
C GLY A 378 -7.39 -3.76 -4.66
N GLY A 379 -7.38 -2.52 -4.15
CA GLY A 379 -6.64 -1.45 -4.79
C GLY A 379 -5.14 -1.61 -4.60
N GLY A 380 -4.36 -1.82 -5.68
CA GLY A 380 -2.94 -2.18 -5.61
C GLY A 380 -2.12 -1.31 -4.65
N ALA A 381 -2.39 0.01 -4.64
CA ALA A 381 -1.87 0.93 -3.63
C ALA A 381 -2.83 1.11 -2.45
N ILE A 382 -4.08 1.48 -2.71
CA ILE A 382 -5.03 1.92 -1.68
C ILE A 382 -6.36 1.20 -1.83
N TRP A 383 -6.83 0.59 -0.75
CA TRP A 383 -8.21 0.10 -0.65
C TRP A 383 -8.93 0.74 0.53
N MET A 384 -10.11 1.30 0.33
CA MET A 384 -10.89 1.86 1.44
C MET A 384 -12.36 1.57 1.27
N GLN A 385 -13.06 1.36 2.38
CA GLN A 385 -14.51 1.20 2.39
C GLN A 385 -15.16 2.23 3.32
N ASP A 386 -16.37 2.66 2.99
CA ASP A 386 -17.30 3.43 3.84
C ASP A 386 -16.74 4.70 4.51
N MET A 387 -16.07 5.56 3.72
CA MET A 387 -15.26 6.66 4.26
C MET A 387 -15.27 7.97 3.46
N GLU A 388 -14.74 9.02 4.07
CA GLU A 388 -14.33 10.25 3.37
C GLU A 388 -12.86 10.12 2.91
N PHE A 389 -12.66 9.91 1.61
CA PHE A 389 -11.35 9.75 1.00
C PHE A 389 -10.86 11.06 0.37
N GLU A 390 -9.65 11.45 0.71
CA GLU A 390 -9.02 12.68 0.23
C GLU A 390 -7.60 12.41 -0.26
N LEU A 391 -7.29 12.79 -1.51
CA LEU A 391 -5.98 12.56 -2.14
C LEU A 391 -5.51 13.80 -2.90
N PHE A 392 -4.38 14.37 -2.48
CA PHE A 392 -3.89 15.66 -2.98
C PHE A 392 -2.42 15.59 -3.38
N ASN A 393 -2.06 16.27 -4.46
CA ASN A 393 -0.66 16.57 -4.80
C ASN A 393 0.24 15.32 -4.84
N SER A 394 -0.34 14.17 -5.22
CA SER A 394 0.25 12.84 -5.02
C SER A 394 0.48 12.12 -6.34
N THR A 395 1.35 11.13 -6.32
CA THR A 395 1.60 10.26 -7.48
C THR A 395 1.37 8.80 -7.10
N LEU A 396 0.56 8.12 -7.90
CA LEU A 396 0.37 6.68 -7.83
C LEU A 396 0.86 6.09 -9.13
N THR A 397 1.94 5.32 -9.07
CA THR A 397 2.56 4.77 -10.26
C THR A 397 2.99 3.32 -10.15
N ARG A 398 2.82 2.57 -11.24
CA ARG A 398 3.27 1.17 -11.34
C ARG A 398 2.71 0.27 -10.26
N ASN A 399 1.56 0.63 -9.69
CA ASN A 399 0.87 -0.24 -8.74
C ASN A 399 0.03 -1.24 -9.54
N SER A 400 -0.07 -2.47 -9.04
CA SER A 400 -0.82 -3.52 -9.71
C SER A 400 -1.79 -4.23 -8.77
N SER A 401 -2.90 -4.70 -9.35
CA SER A 401 -3.88 -5.53 -8.67
C SER A 401 -4.27 -6.71 -9.54
N ASP A 402 -4.32 -7.90 -8.95
CA ASP A 402 -4.97 -9.06 -9.59
C ASP A 402 -6.50 -8.95 -9.55
N GLY A 403 -7.05 -8.09 -8.69
CA GLY A 403 -8.45 -7.71 -8.64
C GLY A 403 -8.69 -6.31 -9.23
N LEU A 404 -9.63 -5.58 -8.61
CA LEU A 404 -10.12 -4.29 -9.08
C LEU A 404 -9.26 -3.12 -8.55
N GLY A 405 -8.89 -2.18 -9.43
CA GLY A 405 -8.19 -0.96 -9.01
C GLY A 405 -6.68 -1.15 -8.95
N GLY A 406 -5.96 -1.06 -10.07
CA GLY A 406 -4.49 -1.16 -10.02
C GLY A 406 -3.85 -0.12 -9.08
N GLY A 407 -4.39 1.09 -9.04
CA GLY A 407 -4.02 2.13 -8.07
C GLY A 407 -4.90 2.12 -6.82
N VAL A 408 -6.14 2.59 -6.96
CA VAL A 408 -7.06 2.87 -5.85
C VAL A 408 -8.38 2.14 -6.07
N ARG A 409 -8.90 1.54 -5.01
CA ARG A 409 -10.28 1.04 -4.95
C ARG A 409 -11.00 1.60 -3.73
N ILE A 410 -12.14 2.22 -3.97
CA ILE A 410 -13.02 2.76 -2.92
C ILE A 410 -14.39 2.08 -3.03
N ASP A 411 -14.73 1.30 -2.01
CA ASP A 411 -15.98 0.56 -1.94
C ASP A 411 -17.00 1.30 -1.06
N GLN A 412 -18.30 1.11 -1.35
CA GLN A 412 -19.38 1.61 -0.50
C GLN A 412 -19.72 0.62 0.60
N GLY A 413 -19.94 1.15 1.81
CA GLY A 413 -20.62 0.46 2.89
C GLY A 413 -22.00 1.07 3.17
N PRO A 414 -22.65 0.66 4.27
CA PRO A 414 -23.95 1.17 4.67
C PRO A 414 -23.96 2.67 5.00
N HIS A 415 -22.81 3.27 5.30
CA HIS A 415 -22.71 4.69 5.60
C HIS A 415 -22.47 5.55 4.34
N GLY A 416 -21.98 4.99 3.24
CA GLY A 416 -21.61 5.66 1.98
C GLY A 416 -20.18 6.21 1.98
N SER A 417 -19.55 6.24 0.80
CA SER A 417 -18.19 6.76 0.58
C SER A 417 -18.19 8.05 -0.24
N THR A 418 -17.25 8.96 0.06
CA THR A 418 -16.97 10.16 -0.75
C THR A 418 -15.51 10.23 -1.16
N VAL A 419 -15.24 10.83 -2.32
CA VAL A 419 -13.86 11.07 -2.81
C VAL A 419 -13.62 12.53 -3.15
N ARG A 420 -12.44 13.02 -2.81
CA ARG A 420 -11.91 14.30 -3.31
C ARG A 420 -10.46 14.11 -3.73
N ILE A 421 -10.22 14.06 -5.04
CA ILE A 421 -8.91 13.83 -5.64
C ILE A 421 -8.52 15.08 -6.43
N VAL A 422 -7.41 15.73 -6.04
CA VAL A 422 -6.98 16.98 -6.66
C VAL A 422 -5.48 16.97 -6.93
N ASN A 423 -5.05 17.52 -8.07
CA ASN A 423 -3.63 17.69 -8.40
C ASN A 423 -2.83 16.38 -8.31
N THR A 424 -3.39 15.28 -8.79
CA THR A 424 -2.81 13.95 -8.59
C THR A 424 -2.52 13.28 -9.93
N THR A 425 -1.38 12.59 -10.00
CA THR A 425 -0.96 11.82 -11.17
C THR A 425 -1.13 10.32 -10.91
N PHE A 426 -1.90 9.64 -11.76
CA PHE A 426 -2.02 8.19 -11.83
C PHE A 426 -1.32 7.70 -13.09
N HIS A 427 -0.22 6.99 -12.95
CA HIS A 427 0.63 6.62 -14.08
C HIS A 427 0.98 5.12 -14.10
N ALA A 428 0.69 4.43 -15.20
CA ALA A 428 1.12 3.04 -15.39
C ALA A 428 0.65 2.08 -14.29
N ASN A 429 -0.53 2.31 -13.71
CA ASN A 429 -1.14 1.35 -12.77
C ASN A 429 -1.93 0.29 -13.56
N VAL A 430 -1.89 -0.96 -13.10
CA VAL A 430 -2.39 -2.12 -13.86
C VAL A 430 -3.39 -2.93 -13.04
N ALA A 431 -4.58 -3.18 -13.60
CA ALA A 431 -5.46 -4.23 -13.12
C ALA A 431 -5.25 -5.48 -13.99
N ASN A 432 -4.53 -6.48 -13.48
CA ASN A 432 -4.05 -7.64 -14.25
C ASN A 432 -5.19 -8.51 -14.77
N ASN A 433 -6.19 -8.77 -13.93
CA ASN A 433 -7.31 -9.65 -14.25
C ASN A 433 -8.68 -8.96 -14.07
N SER A 434 -8.70 -7.62 -13.99
CA SER A 434 -9.93 -6.88 -13.68
C SER A 434 -9.99 -5.46 -14.25
N LEU A 435 -10.93 -4.66 -13.73
CA LEU A 435 -11.25 -3.30 -14.16
C LEU A 435 -10.44 -2.24 -13.40
N GLY A 436 -10.31 -1.06 -14.02
CA GLY A 436 -9.84 0.15 -13.35
C GLY A 436 -8.35 0.11 -13.05
N GLY A 437 -7.50 0.20 -14.06
CA GLY A 437 -6.05 0.30 -13.90
C GLY A 437 -5.65 1.36 -12.88
N ALA A 438 -6.28 2.55 -12.89
CA ALA A 438 -6.00 3.59 -11.90
C ALA A 438 -6.99 3.64 -10.72
N LEU A 439 -8.27 3.89 -10.97
CA LEU A 439 -9.26 4.18 -9.93
C LEU A 439 -10.55 3.38 -10.16
N VAL A 440 -10.95 2.61 -9.15
CA VAL A 440 -12.28 2.03 -9.01
C VAL A 440 -13.00 2.72 -7.85
N PHE A 441 -14.23 3.16 -8.08
CA PHE A 441 -14.96 3.97 -7.12
C PHE A 441 -16.46 3.66 -7.08
N SER A 442 -16.98 3.62 -5.85
CA SER A 442 -18.39 3.70 -5.53
C SER A 442 -18.63 4.83 -4.52
N GLY A 443 -19.50 5.80 -4.81
CA GLY A 443 -19.63 7.01 -3.97
C GLY A 443 -20.11 8.24 -4.70
N GLN A 444 -19.95 9.40 -4.08
CA GLN A 444 -20.01 10.70 -4.76
C GLN A 444 -18.70 11.46 -4.54
N GLY A 445 -18.34 12.38 -5.42
CA GLY A 445 -17.10 13.10 -5.22
C GLY A 445 -16.66 13.99 -6.37
N LEU A 446 -15.39 14.39 -6.28
CA LEU A 446 -14.71 15.28 -7.20
C LEU A 446 -13.33 14.70 -7.56
N VAL A 447 -13.05 14.66 -8.86
CA VAL A 447 -11.70 14.52 -9.43
C VAL A 447 -11.40 15.80 -10.18
N GLN A 448 -10.38 16.55 -9.75
CA GLN A 448 -10.08 17.84 -10.34
C GLN A 448 -8.58 17.99 -10.60
N ASN A 449 -8.21 18.52 -11.76
CA ASN A 449 -6.81 18.77 -12.10
C ASN A 449 -5.94 17.52 -11.89
N CYS A 450 -6.36 16.39 -12.44
CA CYS A 450 -5.62 15.13 -12.33
C CYS A 450 -5.06 14.70 -13.69
N THR A 451 -4.03 13.87 -13.69
CA THR A 451 -3.48 13.23 -14.88
C THR A 451 -3.59 11.72 -14.72
N PHE A 452 -4.39 11.07 -15.55
CA PHE A 452 -4.46 9.61 -15.67
C PHE A 452 -3.75 9.22 -16.96
N ALA A 453 -2.55 8.67 -16.84
CA ALA A 453 -1.70 8.35 -17.97
C ALA A 453 -1.25 6.89 -17.96
N GLU A 454 -1.28 6.23 -19.13
CA GLU A 454 -0.69 4.90 -19.32
C GLU A 454 -1.22 3.81 -18.36
N ASN A 455 -2.38 4.00 -17.73
CA ASN A 455 -2.95 2.96 -16.87
C ASN A 455 -3.59 1.86 -17.72
N GLU A 456 -3.61 0.64 -17.21
CA GLU A 456 -3.99 -0.54 -17.96
C GLU A 456 -5.01 -1.40 -17.22
N ALA A 457 -6.02 -1.90 -17.93
CA ALA A 457 -6.92 -2.95 -17.46
C ALA A 457 -6.76 -4.17 -18.38
N ALA A 458 -5.98 -5.15 -17.93
CA ALA A 458 -5.34 -6.18 -18.76
C ALA A 458 -6.12 -7.50 -18.89
N GLY A 459 -7.30 -7.70 -18.27
CA GLY A 459 -7.92 -9.04 -18.30
C GLY A 459 -9.44 -9.17 -18.16
N GLY A 460 -10.02 -10.03 -19.02
CA GLY A 460 -11.29 -10.77 -18.87
C GLY A 460 -12.41 -10.52 -19.92
N VAL A 461 -13.53 -11.25 -19.86
CA VAL A 461 -14.78 -11.05 -20.68
C VAL A 461 -15.76 -9.98 -20.11
N GLY A 462 -15.95 -8.84 -20.79
CA GLY A 462 -16.84 -7.75 -20.34
C GLY A 462 -16.19 -6.68 -19.46
N PHE A 463 -14.96 -6.26 -19.79
CA PHE A 463 -14.10 -5.41 -18.97
C PHE A 463 -13.90 -4.03 -19.61
N PHE A 464 -13.84 -2.97 -18.79
CA PHE A 464 -13.99 -1.59 -19.24
C PHE A 464 -13.22 -0.63 -18.32
N GLY A 465 -12.57 0.39 -18.88
CA GLY A 465 -12.07 1.56 -18.17
C GLY A 465 -10.74 1.35 -17.44
N ALA A 466 -9.65 1.71 -18.09
CA ALA A 466 -8.30 1.64 -17.53
C ALA A 466 -7.95 2.82 -16.60
N ALA A 467 -8.56 4.00 -16.80
CA ALA A 467 -8.39 5.13 -15.91
C ALA A 467 -9.39 5.11 -14.76
N ILE A 468 -10.69 5.30 -15.04
CA ILE A 468 -11.71 5.43 -14.00
C ILE A 468 -12.85 4.46 -14.25
N VAL A 469 -13.18 3.68 -13.22
CA VAL A 469 -14.38 2.86 -13.17
C VAL A 469 -15.24 3.34 -12.02
N ALA A 470 -16.43 3.82 -12.33
CA ALA A 470 -17.39 4.28 -11.35
C ALA A 470 -18.67 3.43 -11.41
N HIS A 471 -19.00 2.73 -10.33
CA HIS A 471 -20.13 1.80 -10.31
C HIS A 471 -21.16 2.14 -9.24
N GLY A 472 -22.40 1.71 -9.45
CA GLY A 472 -23.53 1.98 -8.56
C GLY A 472 -24.21 3.33 -8.84
N ALA A 473 -25.49 3.43 -8.51
CA ALA A 473 -26.30 4.61 -8.82
C ALA A 473 -25.78 5.90 -8.15
N ALA A 474 -25.12 5.78 -7.00
CA ALA A 474 -24.50 6.91 -6.31
C ALA A 474 -23.38 7.58 -7.12
N SER A 475 -22.66 6.80 -7.94
CA SER A 475 -21.43 7.20 -8.62
C SER A 475 -21.64 7.91 -9.95
N GLN A 476 -22.89 7.98 -10.43
CA GLN A 476 -23.25 8.76 -11.61
C GLN A 476 -23.04 10.27 -11.43
N GLY A 477 -22.92 10.73 -10.18
CA GLY A 477 -22.64 12.13 -9.83
C GLY A 477 -21.17 12.44 -9.54
N LEU A 478 -20.22 11.55 -9.84
CA LEU A 478 -18.79 11.86 -9.71
C LEU A 478 -18.43 12.97 -10.71
N GLU A 479 -18.03 14.13 -10.20
CA GLU A 479 -17.63 15.25 -11.05
C GLU A 479 -16.15 15.14 -11.42
N VAL A 480 -15.84 15.31 -12.71
CA VAL A 480 -14.47 15.26 -13.23
C VAL A 480 -14.16 16.55 -13.97
N HIS A 481 -13.24 17.36 -13.46
CA HIS A 481 -12.90 18.66 -14.03
C HIS A 481 -11.41 18.80 -14.31
N ASN A 482 -11.05 19.56 -15.34
CA ASN A 482 -9.68 19.94 -15.66
C ASN A 482 -8.70 18.76 -15.73
N THR A 483 -9.14 17.57 -16.16
CA THR A 483 -8.41 16.32 -16.02
C THR A 483 -7.97 15.77 -17.38
N LEU A 484 -6.74 15.25 -17.43
CA LEU A 484 -6.17 14.59 -18.61
C LEU A 484 -6.28 13.07 -18.49
N PHE A 485 -6.76 12.44 -19.55
CA PHE A 485 -6.70 11.01 -19.77
C PHE A 485 -5.83 10.73 -20.99
N TRP A 486 -4.67 10.10 -20.80
CA TRP A 486 -3.68 9.99 -21.86
C TRP A 486 -3.09 8.58 -21.96
N ASN A 487 -3.30 7.92 -23.09
CA ASN A 487 -2.82 6.56 -23.37
C ASN A 487 -3.19 5.53 -22.31
N ASN A 488 -4.35 5.65 -21.65
CA ASN A 488 -4.85 4.55 -20.83
C ASN A 488 -5.40 3.47 -21.76
N THR A 489 -5.10 2.19 -21.50
CA THR A 489 -5.37 1.10 -22.43
C THR A 489 -6.13 -0.05 -21.81
N ASP A 490 -7.05 -0.62 -22.59
CA ASP A 490 -7.61 -1.94 -22.37
C ASP A 490 -7.32 -2.83 -23.59
N GLU A 491 -7.51 -4.14 -23.43
CA GLU A 491 -7.29 -5.11 -24.51
C GLU A 491 -8.55 -5.38 -25.35
N HIS A 492 -9.70 -4.75 -25.03
CA HIS A 492 -10.99 -5.16 -25.58
C HIS A 492 -11.65 -4.09 -26.48
N GLU A 493 -11.84 -4.43 -27.75
CA GLU A 493 -12.29 -3.47 -28.78
C GLU A 493 -13.75 -2.97 -28.66
N TRP A 494 -14.59 -3.63 -27.85
CA TRP A 494 -16.04 -3.36 -27.76
C TRP A 494 -16.43 -2.53 -26.55
N THR A 495 -15.48 -2.30 -25.65
CA THR A 495 -15.68 -1.74 -24.32
C THR A 495 -15.05 -0.35 -24.24
N PRO A 496 -15.58 0.58 -23.42
CA PRO A 496 -14.85 1.77 -23.04
C PRO A 496 -13.44 1.45 -22.56
N MET A 497 -12.45 2.05 -23.22
CA MET A 497 -11.04 1.90 -22.88
C MET A 497 -10.66 2.78 -21.71
N THR A 498 -11.05 4.04 -21.74
CA THR A 498 -10.54 5.01 -20.76
C THR A 498 -11.36 5.02 -19.47
N CYS A 499 -12.67 5.23 -19.56
CA CYS A 499 -13.55 5.27 -18.40
C CYS A 499 -14.81 4.44 -18.59
N SER A 500 -15.25 3.79 -17.51
CA SER A 500 -16.50 3.04 -17.49
C SER A 500 -17.36 3.46 -16.32
N VAL A 501 -18.58 3.92 -16.62
CA VAL A 501 -19.48 4.46 -15.61
C VAL A 501 -20.89 3.91 -15.79
N GLY A 502 -21.45 3.42 -14.69
CA GLY A 502 -22.79 2.82 -14.67
C GLY A 502 -22.76 1.30 -14.84
N SER A 503 -23.78 0.74 -15.47
CA SER A 503 -23.89 -0.72 -15.68
C SER A 503 -23.09 -1.14 -16.92
N PRO A 504 -22.44 -2.33 -16.89
CA PRO A 504 -21.75 -2.89 -18.05
C PRO A 504 -22.65 -2.89 -19.30
N GLY A 505 -22.23 -2.19 -20.37
CA GLY A 505 -22.92 -2.16 -21.67
C GLY A 505 -23.71 -0.88 -21.99
N ASP A 506 -23.91 0.04 -21.04
CA ASP A 506 -24.51 1.36 -21.29
C ASP A 506 -23.72 2.47 -20.55
N PRO A 507 -22.47 2.73 -20.99
CA PRO A 507 -21.59 3.70 -20.32
C PRO A 507 -22.14 5.12 -20.46
N VAL A 508 -22.33 5.79 -19.32
CA VAL A 508 -22.78 7.19 -19.28
C VAL A 508 -21.59 8.10 -18.99
N PRO A 509 -21.30 9.12 -19.83
CA PRO A 509 -20.22 10.05 -19.55
C PRO A 509 -20.43 10.79 -18.22
N LEU A 510 -19.36 10.97 -17.46
CA LEU A 510 -19.39 11.71 -16.20
C LEU A 510 -19.69 13.20 -16.41
N PRO A 511 -20.32 13.87 -15.45
CA PRO A 511 -20.43 15.32 -15.45
C PRO A 511 -19.06 15.97 -15.26
N GLY A 512 -18.86 17.12 -15.91
CA GLY A 512 -17.70 17.97 -15.71
C GLY A 512 -17.22 18.65 -16.99
N ALA A 513 -16.14 19.43 -16.89
CA ALA A 513 -15.63 20.26 -17.99
C ALA A 513 -14.09 20.42 -17.95
N GLY A 514 -13.52 20.95 -19.03
CA GLY A 514 -12.08 21.21 -19.12
C GLY A 514 -11.22 19.94 -19.22
N ASN A 515 -11.81 18.81 -19.64
CA ASN A 515 -11.12 17.53 -19.73
C ASN A 515 -10.65 17.21 -21.16
N ALA A 516 -9.58 16.43 -21.26
CA ALA A 516 -9.12 15.87 -22.53
C ALA A 516 -8.83 14.37 -22.44
N GLN A 517 -9.04 13.66 -23.54
CA GLN A 517 -8.85 12.21 -23.67
C GLN A 517 -8.06 11.86 -24.93
N TRP A 518 -7.14 10.91 -24.80
CA TRP A 518 -6.33 10.37 -25.90
C TRP A 518 -5.95 8.92 -25.62
N PRO A 519 -5.93 8.04 -26.64
CA PRO A 519 -6.31 8.27 -28.04
C PRO A 519 -7.83 8.34 -28.28
N LEU A 520 -8.24 8.78 -29.48
CA LEU A 520 -9.65 8.71 -29.90
C LEU A 520 -10.10 7.28 -30.20
N LEU A 521 -9.19 6.44 -30.73
CA LEU A 521 -9.54 5.11 -31.22
C LEU A 521 -9.11 4.05 -30.22
N ARG A 522 -9.96 3.04 -30.02
CA ARG A 522 -9.69 1.89 -29.15
C ARG A 522 -8.69 0.93 -29.79
N ASN A 523 -8.09 0.11 -28.94
CA ASN A 523 -7.25 -1.00 -29.32
C ASN A 523 -8.14 -2.10 -29.92
N GLY A 524 -7.88 -2.48 -31.16
CA GLY A 524 -8.62 -3.54 -31.83
C GLY A 524 -8.60 -3.42 -33.34
N PRO A 525 -8.86 -4.52 -34.08
CA PRO A 525 -8.86 -4.51 -35.54
C PRO A 525 -9.87 -3.52 -36.14
N ALA A 526 -10.98 -3.24 -35.44
CA ALA A 526 -12.00 -2.30 -35.90
C ALA A 526 -11.64 -0.81 -35.68
N MET A 527 -10.72 -0.50 -34.76
CA MET A 527 -10.31 0.87 -34.41
C MET A 527 -11.52 1.80 -34.16
N ASN A 528 -12.51 1.35 -33.38
CA ASN A 528 -13.71 2.13 -33.05
C ASN A 528 -13.35 3.35 -32.18
N GLU A 529 -14.15 4.42 -32.23
CA GLU A 529 -14.00 5.56 -31.32
C GLU A 529 -14.26 5.16 -29.86
N ASP A 530 -13.46 5.69 -28.94
CA ASP A 530 -13.62 5.44 -27.52
C ASP A 530 -14.82 6.19 -26.93
N ASN A 531 -15.38 5.64 -25.86
CA ASN A 531 -16.41 6.35 -25.10
C ASN A 531 -15.78 7.57 -24.41
N PRO A 532 -16.42 8.74 -24.48
CA PRO A 532 -15.93 9.91 -23.78
C PRO A 532 -16.07 9.72 -22.26
N CYS A 533 -15.00 9.93 -21.51
CA CYS A 533 -15.03 9.88 -20.04
C CYS A 533 -16.01 10.88 -19.44
N THR A 534 -16.09 12.09 -20.02
CA THR A 534 -16.98 13.16 -19.56
C THR A 534 -17.80 13.72 -20.71
N VAL A 535 -18.95 14.32 -20.39
CA VAL A 535 -19.77 15.01 -21.38
C VAL A 535 -18.94 16.09 -22.09
N GLY A 536 -18.91 16.08 -23.42
CA GLY A 536 -18.21 17.08 -24.22
C GLY A 536 -16.68 17.07 -24.10
N ILE A 537 -16.08 15.94 -23.71
CA ILE A 537 -14.62 15.82 -23.60
C ILE A 537 -13.90 16.16 -24.91
N THR A 538 -12.72 16.75 -24.80
CA THR A 538 -11.88 17.06 -25.96
C THR A 538 -10.98 15.88 -26.29
N PHE A 539 -11.11 15.29 -27.49
CA PHE A 539 -10.21 14.22 -27.93
C PHE A 539 -8.94 14.79 -28.56
N MET A 540 -7.80 14.67 -27.86
CA MET A 540 -6.53 15.25 -28.30
C MET A 540 -5.33 14.73 -27.54
N ASP A 541 -4.21 14.62 -28.24
CA ASP A 541 -2.91 14.32 -27.63
C ASP A 541 -2.41 15.53 -26.81
N ALA A 542 -2.27 15.34 -25.50
CA ALA A 542 -1.74 16.36 -24.60
C ALA A 542 -0.22 16.51 -24.69
N LEU A 543 0.47 15.64 -25.45
CA LEU A 543 1.92 15.63 -25.64
C LEU A 543 2.65 15.61 -24.28
N LEU A 544 2.23 14.71 -23.39
CA LEU A 544 2.83 14.57 -22.07
C LEU A 544 4.30 14.12 -22.20
N GLY A 545 5.17 14.75 -21.42
CA GLY A 545 6.51 14.23 -21.16
C GLY A 545 6.49 12.98 -20.27
N PRO A 546 7.62 12.29 -20.12
CA PRO A 546 7.71 11.11 -19.26
C PRO A 546 7.41 11.46 -17.79
N LEU A 547 6.98 10.47 -17.00
CA LEU A 547 6.95 10.61 -15.55
C LEU A 547 8.39 10.77 -15.03
N GLN A 548 8.68 11.93 -14.43
CA GLN A 548 10.01 12.27 -13.92
C GLN A 548 9.91 13.30 -12.80
N ASP A 549 11.03 13.59 -12.13
CA ASP A 549 11.13 14.72 -11.22
C ASP A 549 11.10 16.04 -12.01
N ASN A 550 10.01 16.80 -11.88
CA ASN A 550 9.85 18.13 -12.45
C ASN A 550 9.76 19.21 -11.34
N GLY A 551 10.35 18.92 -10.17
CA GLY A 551 10.20 19.69 -8.95
C GLY A 551 8.91 19.36 -8.20
N GLY A 552 8.87 19.76 -6.92
CA GLY A 552 7.77 19.44 -6.01
C GLY A 552 8.00 18.16 -5.20
N PRO A 553 6.98 17.65 -4.50
CA PRO A 553 7.14 16.56 -3.56
C PRO A 553 7.07 15.17 -4.21
N THR A 554 6.52 15.04 -5.42
CA THR A 554 6.31 13.77 -6.12
C THR A 554 6.57 13.93 -7.63
N PRO A 555 7.01 12.86 -8.34
CA PRO A 555 7.20 12.91 -9.79
C PRO A 555 5.91 13.23 -10.55
N THR A 556 6.02 13.93 -11.68
CA THR A 556 4.86 14.39 -12.47
C THR A 556 5.09 14.21 -13.97
N MET A 557 4.05 14.40 -14.78
CA MET A 557 4.12 14.42 -16.25
C MET A 557 3.73 15.81 -16.76
N LEU A 558 4.69 16.56 -17.32
CA LEU A 558 4.44 17.89 -17.85
C LEU A 558 3.74 17.81 -19.22
N PRO A 559 2.64 18.54 -19.46
CA PRO A 559 2.18 18.79 -20.82
C PRO A 559 3.20 19.66 -21.57
N ALA A 560 3.32 19.48 -22.88
CA ALA A 560 4.13 20.39 -23.69
C ALA A 560 3.61 21.84 -23.58
N ALA A 561 4.49 22.84 -23.65
CA ALA A 561 4.10 24.26 -23.54
C ALA A 561 3.14 24.73 -24.65
N ASN A 562 3.17 24.08 -25.82
CA ASN A 562 2.23 24.29 -26.92
C ASN A 562 1.07 23.28 -26.91
N SER A 563 0.93 22.50 -25.84
CA SER A 563 -0.16 21.57 -25.67
C SER A 563 -1.47 22.32 -25.57
N VAL A 564 -2.45 21.74 -26.20
CA VAL A 564 -3.86 22.11 -26.13
C VAL A 564 -4.47 21.90 -24.74
N ALA A 565 -3.78 21.18 -23.85
CA ALA A 565 -4.13 21.13 -22.43
C ALA A 565 -4.01 22.52 -21.77
N VAL A 566 -3.13 23.40 -22.26
CA VAL A 566 -2.87 24.73 -21.70
C VAL A 566 -4.09 25.64 -21.91
N GLY A 567 -4.66 26.12 -20.80
CA GLY A 567 -5.83 26.99 -20.80
C GLY A 567 -7.16 26.27 -21.03
N LEU A 568 -7.16 24.92 -21.05
CA LEU A 568 -8.38 24.12 -21.17
C LEU A 568 -9.20 24.11 -19.88
N GLY A 569 -8.53 24.20 -18.73
CA GLY A 569 -9.16 24.13 -17.42
C GLY A 569 -9.62 25.50 -16.89
N ALA A 570 -10.59 25.48 -15.98
CA ALA A 570 -11.12 26.65 -15.29
C ALA A 570 -11.42 26.33 -13.81
N ASP A 571 -11.63 27.35 -12.98
CA ASP A 571 -11.91 27.21 -11.54
C ASP A 571 -10.87 26.34 -10.81
N CYS A 572 -9.61 26.49 -11.19
CA CYS A 572 -8.53 25.62 -10.75
C CYS A 572 -8.02 26.01 -9.35
N PRO A 573 -7.44 25.06 -8.59
CA PRO A 573 -6.76 25.37 -7.34
C PRO A 573 -5.61 26.37 -7.52
N ASP A 574 -5.26 27.09 -6.46
CA ASP A 574 -4.20 28.12 -6.48
C ASP A 574 -2.80 27.58 -6.80
N THR A 575 -2.60 26.27 -6.62
CA THR A 575 -1.33 25.59 -6.89
C THR A 575 -1.55 24.30 -7.66
N ASP A 576 -0.54 23.86 -8.38
CA ASP A 576 -0.49 22.55 -9.02
C ASP A 576 0.08 21.47 -8.08
N GLN A 577 0.23 20.23 -8.58
CA GLN A 577 0.77 19.10 -7.81
C GLN A 577 2.13 19.39 -7.14
N ARG A 578 2.95 20.24 -7.75
CA ARG A 578 4.29 20.57 -7.26
C ARG A 578 4.25 21.62 -6.15
N GLY A 579 3.08 22.21 -5.90
CA GLY A 579 2.91 23.39 -5.06
C GLY A 579 3.25 24.69 -5.79
N MET A 580 3.40 24.66 -7.12
CA MET A 580 3.69 25.86 -7.91
C MET A 580 2.41 26.64 -8.21
N PRO A 581 2.44 27.98 -8.25
CA PRO A 581 1.25 28.79 -8.52
C PRO A 581 0.59 28.46 -9.86
N ARG A 582 -0.75 28.42 -9.87
CA ARG A 582 -1.58 28.10 -11.04
C ARG A 582 -2.60 29.22 -11.30
N PRO A 583 -2.85 29.65 -12.55
CA PRO A 583 -3.90 30.63 -12.83
C PRO A 583 -5.29 30.01 -12.59
N THR A 584 -6.05 30.52 -11.61
CA THR A 584 -7.32 29.90 -11.21
C THR A 584 -8.43 30.00 -12.26
N ALA A 585 -8.42 31.05 -13.10
CA ALA A 585 -9.46 31.28 -14.09
C ALA A 585 -9.27 30.48 -15.40
N THR A 586 -8.02 30.27 -15.83
CA THR A 586 -7.66 29.57 -17.08
C THR A 586 -6.34 28.83 -16.89
N CYS A 587 -6.41 27.55 -16.55
CA CYS A 587 -5.25 26.72 -16.22
C CYS A 587 -5.04 25.60 -17.23
N ALA A 588 -3.90 24.92 -17.18
CA ALA A 588 -3.73 23.66 -17.90
C ALA A 588 -4.64 22.57 -17.30
N ALA A 589 -5.32 21.79 -18.15
CA ALA A 589 -5.86 20.52 -17.71
C ALA A 589 -4.71 19.59 -17.27
N GLY A 590 -4.92 18.78 -16.25
CA GLY A 590 -3.91 17.89 -15.68
C GLY A 590 -3.39 18.36 -14.33
N ALA A 591 -2.53 17.53 -13.73
CA ALA A 591 -1.97 17.73 -12.40
C ALA A 591 -0.97 18.89 -12.29
N VAL A 592 -0.33 19.28 -13.41
CA VAL A 592 0.75 20.28 -13.45
C VAL A 592 0.60 21.27 -14.60
N GLU A 593 1.13 22.47 -14.41
CA GLU A 593 1.35 23.47 -15.47
C GLU A 593 2.66 23.19 -16.23
N PRO A 594 2.76 23.51 -17.54
CA PRO A 594 3.95 23.31 -18.36
C PRO A 594 5.17 24.17 -17.97
#